data_AF-A0A7C2VW57-F1
#
_entry.id   AF-A0A7C2VW57-F1
#
_cell.length_a   1.000
_cell.length_b   1.000
_cell.length_c   1.000
_cell.angle_alpha   90.00
_cell.angle_beta   90.00
_cell.angle_gamma   90.00
#
_symmetry.space_group_name_H-M   'P 1'
#
loop_
_entity.id
_entity.type
_entity.pdbx_description
1 polymer ?
#
loop_
_entity_poly.entity_id
_entity_poly.type
_entity_poly.pdbx_seq_one_letter_code
_entity_poly.pdbx_strand_id
1 'polypeptide(L)'
;MASMYAGESNGLLWMSAPGTPGYWFVRYMNRDLRDWKKNKTWFCASAAQPIIDEQDVTLATFNIYNAWGIFEKGNCPPNGVAGSYGFNGYCLKPLATATTYATSGTYEGGVSFSEGWHKVDSVQNANNVPWFTEALRFDLWPLPTHAPATNEFEAWSGNNMARCCINRHQGFVNTAFLDWSARSVGLKELWTLKWHRSFNTMGPWTQAGGVVGSNWPEWIRRFTDY
;
A
#
# COMPACT_ATOMS: atom_id res chain seq x y z
N MET A 1 10.16 -8.25 11.66
CA MET A 1 10.44 -9.00 10.39
C MET A 1 10.91 -8.07 9.28
N ALA A 2 10.18 -7.00 8.93
CA ALA A 2 10.66 -6.03 7.92
C ALA A 2 11.96 -5.31 8.33
N SER A 3 12.06 -4.86 9.58
CA SER A 3 13.27 -4.25 10.14
C SER A 3 14.49 -5.18 10.11
N MET A 4 14.31 -6.44 10.50
CA MET A 4 15.35 -7.46 10.44
C MET A 4 15.82 -7.70 9.01
N TYR A 5 14.88 -7.88 8.08
CA TYR A 5 15.19 -8.08 6.66
C TYR A 5 15.99 -6.89 6.09
N ALA A 6 15.57 -5.66 6.41
CA ALA A 6 16.29 -4.47 5.98
C ALA A 6 17.72 -4.43 6.55
N GLY A 7 17.89 -4.76 7.83
CA GLY A 7 19.22 -4.86 8.45
C GLY A 7 20.13 -5.88 7.75
N GLU A 8 19.59 -7.04 7.39
CA GLU A 8 20.32 -8.08 6.63
C GLU A 8 20.57 -7.71 5.17
N SER A 9 19.73 -6.83 4.61
CA SER A 9 19.74 -6.42 3.19
C SER A 9 20.36 -5.04 2.96
N ASN A 10 21.23 -4.57 3.87
CA ASN A 10 21.89 -3.26 3.78
C ASN A 10 20.89 -2.09 3.57
N GLY A 11 19.78 -2.14 4.29
CA GLY A 11 18.70 -1.16 4.30
C GLY A 11 17.71 -1.29 3.13
N LEU A 12 17.82 -2.30 2.27
CA LEU A 12 16.87 -2.53 1.18
C LEU A 12 15.65 -3.34 1.67
N LEU A 13 14.46 -3.00 1.17
CA LEU A 13 13.28 -3.85 1.30
C LEU A 13 13.28 -4.97 0.24
N TRP A 14 12.19 -5.75 0.18
CA TRP A 14 12.04 -6.86 -0.74
C TRP A 14 12.14 -6.44 -2.22
N MET A 15 12.52 -7.41 -3.05
CA MET A 15 12.63 -7.24 -4.50
C MET A 15 11.25 -7.20 -5.16
N SER A 16 11.12 -6.49 -6.28
CA SER A 16 9.97 -6.59 -7.19
C SER A 16 10.21 -7.65 -8.27
N ALA A 17 9.19 -7.97 -9.07
CA ALA A 17 9.41 -8.77 -10.27
C ALA A 17 10.42 -8.09 -11.22
N PRO A 18 11.40 -8.81 -11.78
CA PRO A 18 12.34 -8.26 -12.76
C PRO A 18 11.66 -7.72 -14.01
N GLY A 19 12.15 -6.60 -14.54
CA GLY A 19 11.65 -5.99 -15.78
C GLY A 19 10.28 -5.34 -15.63
N THR A 20 9.84 -5.11 -14.39
CA THR A 20 8.52 -4.55 -14.10
C THR A 20 8.60 -3.15 -13.49
N PRO A 21 7.52 -2.34 -13.57
CA PRO A 21 7.33 -1.10 -12.81
C PRO A 21 7.24 -1.26 -11.26
N GLY A 22 7.97 -2.20 -10.67
CA GLY A 22 8.01 -2.41 -9.22
C GLY A 22 6.88 -3.29 -8.65
N TYR A 23 6.07 -3.94 -9.49
CA TYR A 23 4.92 -4.74 -9.03
C TYR A 23 5.29 -6.22 -8.74
N TRP A 24 4.35 -6.97 -8.15
CA TRP A 24 4.51 -8.38 -7.72
C TRP A 24 5.62 -8.67 -6.69
N PHE A 25 6.08 -7.68 -5.92
CA PHE A 25 7.11 -7.90 -4.88
C PHE A 25 6.72 -8.93 -3.82
N VAL A 26 5.41 -9.12 -3.57
CA VAL A 26 4.90 -10.17 -2.67
C VAL A 26 5.39 -11.57 -3.06
N ARG A 27 5.67 -11.81 -4.34
CA ARG A 27 6.26 -13.06 -4.87
C ARG A 27 7.76 -13.21 -4.62
N TYR A 28 8.41 -12.23 -4.03
CA TYR A 28 9.84 -12.22 -3.72
C TYR A 28 10.10 -12.02 -2.22
N MET A 29 9.05 -11.86 -1.42
CA MET A 29 9.12 -11.94 0.02
C MET A 29 9.43 -13.38 0.47
N ASN A 30 9.98 -13.53 1.68
CA ASN A 30 10.17 -14.83 2.30
C ASN A 30 8.83 -15.61 2.31
N ARG A 31 8.89 -16.89 1.93
CA ARG A 31 7.74 -17.76 1.72
C ARG A 31 6.80 -17.82 2.93
N ASP A 32 7.34 -17.83 4.14
CA ASP A 32 6.53 -17.90 5.36
C ASP A 32 5.81 -16.57 5.67
N LEU A 33 6.31 -15.44 5.15
CA LEU A 33 5.68 -14.13 5.33
C LEU A 33 4.48 -13.90 4.41
N ARG A 34 4.39 -14.65 3.31
CA ARG A 34 3.37 -14.43 2.27
C ARG A 34 2.33 -15.56 2.19
N ASP A 35 2.56 -16.70 2.84
CA ASP A 35 1.58 -17.78 2.91
C ASP A 35 0.43 -17.36 3.83
N TRP A 36 -0.75 -17.09 3.26
CA TRP A 36 -1.87 -16.52 4.02
C TRP A 36 -2.45 -17.47 5.08
N LYS A 37 -2.18 -18.77 4.98
CA LYS A 37 -2.55 -19.73 6.04
C LYS A 37 -1.59 -19.63 7.22
N LYS A 38 -0.31 -19.36 6.97
CA LYS A 38 0.71 -19.21 8.01
C LYS A 38 0.74 -17.81 8.62
N ASN A 39 0.69 -16.77 7.78
CA ASN A 39 0.84 -15.39 8.21
C ASN A 39 -0.51 -14.67 8.30
N LYS A 40 -1.05 -14.59 9.51
CA LYS A 40 -2.28 -13.84 9.79
C LYS A 40 -2.09 -12.33 9.96
N THR A 41 -0.85 -11.85 10.04
CA THR A 41 -0.55 -10.41 10.23
C THR A 41 -0.92 -9.54 9.04
N TRP A 42 -1.23 -10.15 7.89
CA TRP A 42 -1.67 -9.44 6.68
C TRP A 42 -3.16 -9.18 6.66
N PHE A 43 -3.91 -9.62 7.66
CA PHE A 43 -5.36 -9.46 7.72
C PHE A 43 -5.74 -8.45 8.78
N CYS A 44 -6.67 -7.58 8.39
CA CYS A 44 -7.43 -6.79 9.34
C CYS A 44 -8.57 -7.67 9.88
N ALA A 45 -8.85 -7.59 11.18
CA ALA A 45 -9.92 -8.38 11.78
C ALA A 45 -11.30 -8.10 11.15
N SER A 46 -11.55 -6.87 10.69
CA SER A 46 -12.79 -6.48 10.00
C SER A 46 -12.80 -6.80 8.50
N ALA A 47 -11.70 -7.32 7.95
CA ALA A 47 -11.58 -7.72 6.57
C ALA A 47 -10.72 -8.98 6.44
N ALA A 48 -11.24 -10.12 6.87
CA ALA A 48 -10.51 -11.39 6.81
C ALA A 48 -10.86 -12.25 5.58
N GLN A 49 -11.98 -11.97 4.92
CA GLN A 49 -12.51 -12.79 3.83
C GLN A 49 -11.96 -12.35 2.47
N PRO A 50 -11.15 -13.17 1.78
CA PRO A 50 -10.62 -12.87 0.46
C PRO A 50 -11.71 -12.77 -0.61
N ILE A 51 -11.53 -11.90 -1.61
CA ILE A 51 -12.43 -11.79 -2.78
C ILE A 51 -12.36 -12.96 -3.75
N ILE A 52 -11.26 -13.72 -3.72
CA ILE A 52 -11.06 -14.97 -4.46
C ILE A 52 -10.73 -16.01 -3.38
N ASP A 53 -11.57 -17.04 -3.26
CA ASP A 53 -11.40 -18.08 -2.26
C ASP A 53 -10.44 -19.20 -2.71
N GLU A 54 -10.30 -20.23 -1.87
CA GLU A 54 -9.40 -21.37 -2.11
C GLU A 54 -9.83 -22.26 -3.28
N GLN A 55 -11.06 -22.09 -3.77
CA GLN A 55 -11.62 -22.81 -4.90
C GLN A 55 -11.55 -21.98 -6.19
N ASP A 56 -10.79 -20.87 -6.18
CA ASP A 56 -10.69 -19.87 -7.27
C ASP A 56 -12.05 -19.24 -7.60
N VAL A 57 -13.00 -19.25 -6.65
CA VAL A 57 -14.31 -18.62 -6.81
C VAL A 57 -14.21 -17.16 -6.41
N THR A 58 -14.54 -16.29 -7.35
CA THR A 58 -14.60 -14.85 -7.11
C THR A 58 -15.95 -14.45 -6.53
N LEU A 59 -15.96 -13.65 -5.46
CA LEU A 59 -17.18 -13.09 -4.89
C LEU A 59 -17.92 -12.23 -5.93
N ALA A 60 -19.22 -12.46 -6.10
CA ALA A 60 -20.06 -11.70 -7.02
C ALA A 60 -20.12 -10.20 -6.67
N THR A 61 -20.03 -9.88 -5.39
CA THR A 61 -19.97 -8.52 -4.86
C THR A 61 -18.94 -8.45 -3.74
N PHE A 62 -18.16 -7.39 -3.72
CA PHE A 62 -17.16 -7.13 -2.70
C PHE A 62 -17.11 -5.63 -2.39
N ASN A 63 -16.60 -5.28 -1.21
CA ASN A 63 -16.48 -3.91 -0.73
C ASN A 63 -15.22 -3.76 0.13
N ILE A 64 -15.11 -2.62 0.84
CA ILE A 64 -13.96 -2.34 1.69
C ILE A 64 -13.73 -3.38 2.79
N TYR A 65 -14.73 -4.16 3.23
CA TYR A 65 -14.59 -5.20 4.26
C TYR A 65 -14.09 -6.54 3.72
N ASN A 66 -13.71 -6.61 2.44
CA ASN A 66 -13.06 -7.79 1.89
C ASN A 66 -11.54 -7.64 1.88
N ALA A 67 -10.88 -8.78 2.07
CA ALA A 67 -9.46 -8.94 1.82
C ALA A 67 -9.23 -9.11 0.32
N TRP A 68 -8.10 -8.65 -0.20
CA TRP A 68 -7.72 -8.96 -1.57
C TRP A 68 -7.43 -10.48 -1.71
N GLY A 69 -7.70 -11.00 -2.90
CA GLY A 69 -7.92 -12.43 -3.14
C GLY A 69 -6.69 -13.32 -2.99
N ILE A 70 -6.91 -14.62 -2.88
CA ILE A 70 -5.84 -15.63 -2.82
C ILE A 70 -5.15 -15.72 -4.20
N PHE A 71 -3.94 -15.19 -4.29
CA PHE A 71 -3.12 -15.28 -5.48
C PHE A 71 -2.24 -16.53 -5.44
N GLU A 72 -2.51 -17.51 -6.30
CA GLU A 72 -1.78 -18.79 -6.34
C GLU A 72 -0.79 -18.93 -7.51
N LYS A 73 -0.87 -18.05 -8.52
CA LYS A 73 -0.07 -18.16 -9.75
C LYS A 73 1.32 -17.53 -9.62
N GLY A 74 2.32 -18.16 -10.24
CA GLY A 74 3.71 -17.69 -10.28
C GLY A 74 4.53 -18.17 -9.08
N ASN A 75 5.45 -17.35 -8.58
CA ASN A 75 6.24 -17.64 -7.39
C ASN A 75 5.44 -17.39 -6.09
N CYS A 76 4.23 -17.92 -5.99
CA CYS A 76 3.40 -17.87 -4.78
C CYS A 76 3.69 -19.09 -3.87
N PRO A 77 3.44 -19.02 -2.56
CA PRO A 77 3.50 -20.18 -1.68
C PRO A 77 2.35 -21.17 -2.00
N PRO A 78 2.37 -22.43 -1.48
CA PRO A 78 1.40 -23.46 -1.85
C PRO A 78 -0.05 -23.08 -1.60
N ASN A 79 -0.30 -22.28 -0.55
CA ASN A 79 -1.65 -21.82 -0.21
C ASN A 79 -2.01 -20.49 -0.90
N GLY A 80 -1.09 -19.87 -1.65
CA GLY A 80 -1.27 -18.53 -2.20
C GLY A 80 -1.02 -17.38 -1.22
N VAL A 81 -1.28 -16.16 -1.67
CA VAL A 81 -1.08 -14.92 -0.91
C VAL A 81 -2.41 -14.17 -0.85
N ALA A 82 -2.84 -13.76 0.35
CA ALA A 82 -4.06 -12.99 0.59
C ALA A 82 -3.83 -12.03 1.77
N GLY A 83 -4.65 -10.98 1.86
CA GLY A 83 -4.54 -9.99 2.93
C GLY A 83 -5.42 -8.77 2.74
N SER A 84 -5.36 -7.88 3.71
CA SER A 84 -6.14 -6.63 3.80
C SER A 84 -5.25 -5.42 4.02
N TYR A 85 -3.95 -5.62 3.91
CA TYR A 85 -2.95 -4.56 3.94
C TYR A 85 -2.17 -4.55 2.63
N GLY A 86 -1.64 -3.38 2.28
CA GLY A 86 -0.85 -3.14 1.08
C GLY A 86 0.42 -2.39 1.42
N PHE A 87 1.44 -2.60 0.61
CA PHE A 87 2.72 -1.94 0.78
C PHE A 87 2.81 -0.70 -0.07
N ASN A 88 3.47 0.32 0.44
CA ASN A 88 3.91 1.44 -0.38
C ASN A 88 4.97 0.95 -1.38
N GLY A 89 4.58 0.82 -2.64
CA GLY A 89 5.46 0.30 -3.68
C GLY A 89 6.66 1.21 -3.97
N TYR A 90 6.56 2.52 -3.64
CA TYR A 90 7.67 3.46 -3.81
C TYR A 90 8.84 3.22 -2.84
N CYS A 91 8.66 2.39 -1.81
CA CYS A 91 9.75 1.98 -0.92
C CYS A 91 10.59 0.82 -1.49
N LEU A 92 10.17 0.23 -2.62
CA LEU A 92 10.87 -0.87 -3.26
C LEU A 92 11.92 -0.35 -4.23
N LYS A 93 13.02 -1.10 -4.38
CA LYS A 93 14.04 -0.86 -5.41
C LYS A 93 13.79 -1.79 -6.61
N PRO A 94 13.33 -1.28 -7.76
CA PRO A 94 12.94 -2.13 -8.89
C PRO A 94 14.12 -2.89 -9.49
N LEU A 95 13.85 -4.12 -9.94
CA LEU A 95 14.80 -4.96 -10.67
C LEU A 95 14.65 -4.79 -12.18
N ALA A 96 15.75 -4.57 -12.89
CA ALA A 96 15.80 -4.63 -14.35
C ALA A 96 15.91 -6.09 -14.84
N THR A 97 16.73 -6.89 -14.16
CA THR A 97 16.87 -8.33 -14.40
C THR A 97 16.83 -9.08 -13.08
N ALA A 98 16.89 -10.41 -13.10
CA ALA A 98 16.86 -11.22 -11.87
C ALA A 98 17.97 -10.86 -10.86
N THR A 99 19.06 -10.22 -11.30
CA THR A 99 20.22 -9.90 -10.45
C THR A 99 20.64 -8.44 -10.47
N THR A 100 20.01 -7.59 -11.31
CA THR A 100 20.40 -6.19 -11.46
C THR A 100 19.24 -5.24 -11.18
N TYR A 101 19.50 -4.18 -10.42
CA TYR A 101 18.53 -3.11 -10.19
C TYR A 101 18.34 -2.24 -11.44
N ALA A 102 17.13 -1.74 -11.63
CA ALA A 102 16.85 -0.72 -12.63
C ALA A 102 17.50 0.61 -12.21
N THR A 103 18.09 1.31 -13.18
CA THR A 103 18.71 2.64 -12.98
C THR A 103 17.82 3.77 -13.46
N SER A 104 16.80 3.46 -14.28
CA SER A 104 15.81 4.39 -14.80
C SER A 104 14.48 3.66 -15.06
N GLY A 105 13.41 4.43 -15.22
CA GLY A 105 12.05 3.93 -15.43
C GLY A 105 11.04 4.58 -14.48
N THR A 106 9.80 4.13 -14.57
CA THR A 106 8.69 4.59 -13.73
C THR A 106 8.05 3.42 -13.01
N TYR A 107 7.63 3.66 -11.77
CA TYR A 107 6.76 2.76 -11.02
C TYR A 107 5.40 2.64 -11.69
N GLU A 108 4.62 1.63 -11.30
CA GLU A 108 3.23 1.43 -11.77
C GLU A 108 2.39 2.70 -11.60
N GLY A 109 2.62 3.46 -10.52
CA GLY A 109 1.98 4.76 -10.28
C GLY A 109 2.43 5.91 -11.18
N GLY A 110 3.31 5.67 -12.15
CA GLY A 110 3.84 6.68 -13.07
C GLY A 110 4.96 7.56 -12.51
N VAL A 111 5.33 7.40 -11.23
CA VAL A 111 6.42 8.13 -10.59
C VAL A 111 7.77 7.56 -11.01
N SER A 112 8.76 8.41 -11.29
CA SER A 112 10.13 7.98 -11.60
C SER A 112 10.73 7.12 -10.48
N PHE A 113 11.50 6.10 -10.86
CA PHE A 113 12.25 5.29 -9.89
C PHE A 113 13.16 6.13 -8.99
N SER A 114 13.70 7.27 -9.48
CA SER A 114 14.52 8.18 -8.67
C SER A 114 13.83 8.74 -7.43
N GLU A 115 12.50 8.77 -7.43
CA GLU A 115 11.69 9.34 -6.35
C GLU A 115 11.38 8.33 -5.23
N GLY A 116 11.80 7.08 -5.39
CA GLY A 116 11.55 6.02 -4.43
C GLY A 116 12.40 6.11 -3.15
N TRP A 117 11.88 5.53 -2.08
CA TRP A 117 12.56 5.36 -0.80
C TRP A 117 13.37 4.05 -0.77
N HIS A 118 14.31 3.88 -1.70
CA HIS A 118 14.97 2.58 -1.95
C HIS A 118 15.74 1.99 -0.78
N LYS A 119 16.24 2.82 0.14
CA LYS A 119 17.04 2.40 1.29
C LYS A 119 16.50 3.04 2.56
N VAL A 120 15.91 2.23 3.43
CA VAL A 120 15.18 2.68 4.62
C VAL A 120 16.07 3.47 5.58
N ASP A 121 17.32 3.04 5.77
CA ASP A 121 18.28 3.69 6.68
C ASP A 121 18.72 5.10 6.24
N SER A 122 18.44 5.47 4.98
CA SER A 122 18.75 6.80 4.43
C SER A 122 17.57 7.76 4.47
N VAL A 123 16.42 7.32 4.98
CA VAL A 123 15.18 8.11 4.99
C VAL A 123 15.17 9.03 6.20
N GLN A 124 15.24 10.34 5.93
CA GLN A 124 14.98 11.34 6.95
C GLN A 124 13.48 11.41 7.24
N ASN A 125 13.10 11.61 8.51
CA ASN A 125 11.70 11.65 8.96
C ASN A 125 10.92 10.40 8.53
N ALA A 126 11.55 9.22 8.70
CA ALA A 126 10.97 7.93 8.32
C ALA A 126 9.63 7.62 9.04
N ASN A 127 9.38 8.27 10.18
CA ASN A 127 8.11 8.25 10.90
C ASN A 127 6.94 8.91 10.15
N ASN A 128 7.21 9.59 9.03
CA ASN A 128 6.19 10.19 8.14
C ASN A 128 6.11 9.49 6.76
N VAL A 129 6.86 8.40 6.56
CA VAL A 129 6.84 7.62 5.32
C VAL A 129 6.08 6.31 5.57
N PRO A 130 4.84 6.16 5.05
CA PRO A 130 4.09 4.93 5.20
C PRO A 130 4.75 3.82 4.36
N TRP A 131 4.84 2.60 4.89
CA TRP A 131 5.30 1.44 4.11
C TRP A 131 4.31 0.30 4.06
N PHE A 132 3.40 0.18 5.04
CA PHE A 132 2.39 -0.86 5.09
C PHE A 132 1.13 -0.30 5.73
N THR A 133 -0.01 -0.37 5.05
CA THR A 133 -1.28 0.20 5.52
C THR A 133 -2.45 -0.66 5.06
N GLU A 134 -3.62 -0.47 5.65
CA GLU A 134 -4.83 -1.15 5.21
C GLU A 134 -5.19 -0.79 3.77
N ALA A 135 -5.54 -1.80 2.99
CA ALA A 135 -5.75 -1.63 1.56
C ALA A 135 -6.68 -2.66 0.93
N LEU A 136 -7.12 -2.33 -0.28
CA LEU A 136 -7.86 -3.18 -1.21
C LEU A 136 -6.94 -3.93 -2.20
N ARG A 137 -5.62 -3.68 -2.15
CA ARG A 137 -4.61 -4.37 -2.95
C ARG A 137 -3.30 -4.49 -2.16
N PHE A 138 -2.48 -5.48 -2.50
CA PHE A 138 -1.19 -5.71 -1.85
C PHE A 138 -0.13 -4.65 -2.18
N ASP A 139 -0.26 -3.90 -3.26
CA ASP A 139 0.65 -2.84 -3.68
C ASP A 139 -0.10 -1.50 -3.87
N LEU A 140 0.52 -0.44 -3.37
CA LEU A 140 -0.05 0.90 -3.35
C LEU A 140 0.86 1.88 -4.08
N TRP A 141 0.23 2.73 -4.88
CA TRP A 141 0.91 3.77 -5.66
C TRP A 141 0.23 5.14 -5.55
N PRO A 142 -0.03 5.68 -4.33
CA PRO A 142 -0.81 6.91 -4.19
C PRO A 142 -0.11 8.11 -4.83
N LEU A 143 -0.90 9.08 -5.29
CA LEU A 143 -0.44 10.37 -5.79
C LEU A 143 -1.18 11.46 -5.03
N PRO A 144 -0.60 12.65 -4.84
CA PRO A 144 -1.26 13.74 -4.10
C PRO A 144 -2.53 14.24 -4.80
N THR A 145 -2.67 14.01 -6.10
CA THR A 145 -3.83 14.38 -6.92
C THR A 145 -4.95 13.33 -6.94
N HIS A 146 -4.67 12.12 -6.44
CA HIS A 146 -5.66 11.06 -6.36
C HIS A 146 -6.72 11.40 -5.31
N ALA A 147 -7.96 11.53 -5.75
CA ALA A 147 -9.12 11.79 -4.89
C ALA A 147 -9.47 10.60 -3.98
N PRO A 148 -10.26 10.79 -2.91
CA PRO A 148 -10.96 9.66 -2.27
C PRO A 148 -11.88 8.93 -3.25
N ALA A 149 -12.35 7.74 -2.86
CA ALA A 149 -13.45 7.07 -3.54
C ALA A 149 -14.73 7.93 -3.50
N THR A 150 -15.56 7.87 -4.54
CA THR A 150 -16.80 8.66 -4.57
C THR A 150 -17.83 8.08 -3.60
N ASN A 151 -17.91 6.75 -3.56
CA ASN A 151 -18.70 5.99 -2.59
C ASN A 151 -17.79 5.26 -1.58
N GLU A 152 -18.19 5.26 -0.31
CA GLU A 152 -17.45 4.67 0.81
C GLU A 152 -17.07 3.20 0.61
N PHE A 153 -17.93 2.44 -0.06
CA PHE A 153 -17.81 0.99 -0.21
C PHE A 153 -17.21 0.56 -1.55
N GLU A 154 -16.66 1.49 -2.33
CA GLU A 154 -15.97 1.15 -3.58
C GLU A 154 -14.79 0.21 -3.33
N ALA A 155 -14.85 -0.94 -4.00
CA ALA A 155 -13.97 -2.05 -3.72
C ALA A 155 -12.75 -2.12 -4.66
N TRP A 156 -12.82 -1.45 -5.82
CA TRP A 156 -11.74 -1.37 -6.77
C TRP A 156 -11.81 -0.08 -7.58
N SER A 157 -10.68 0.60 -7.71
CA SER A 157 -10.54 1.74 -8.61
C SER A 157 -9.13 1.81 -9.20
N GLY A 158 -8.98 2.50 -10.32
CA GLY A 158 -7.66 2.90 -10.86
C GLY A 158 -6.97 3.98 -10.02
N ASN A 159 -7.69 4.55 -9.04
CA ASN A 159 -7.22 5.56 -8.14
C ASN A 159 -6.48 4.91 -6.95
N ASN A 160 -5.16 5.06 -6.91
CA ASN A 160 -4.34 4.37 -5.92
C ASN A 160 -4.49 4.89 -4.50
N MET A 161 -4.93 6.14 -4.29
CA MET A 161 -5.21 6.64 -2.94
C MET A 161 -6.50 6.04 -2.39
N ALA A 162 -7.54 5.93 -3.23
CA ALA A 162 -8.80 5.28 -2.86
C ALA A 162 -8.63 3.80 -2.45
N ARG A 163 -7.56 3.13 -2.88
CA ARG A 163 -7.25 1.75 -2.46
C ARG A 163 -6.80 1.63 -1.01
N CYS A 164 -6.34 2.71 -0.37
CA CYS A 164 -5.91 2.72 1.03
C CYS A 164 -6.66 3.74 1.90
N CYS A 165 -7.35 4.71 1.30
CA CYS A 165 -8.29 5.58 2.01
C CYS A 165 -9.66 4.87 2.12
N ILE A 166 -9.73 3.90 3.03
CA ILE A 166 -10.91 3.03 3.21
C ILE A 166 -11.42 3.07 4.66
N ASN A 167 -12.73 3.23 4.83
CA ASN A 167 -13.32 3.41 6.16
C ASN A 167 -13.66 2.08 6.87
N ARG A 168 -12.64 1.26 7.15
CA ARG A 168 -12.84 0.02 7.94
C ARG A 168 -13.03 0.27 9.43
N HIS A 169 -12.45 1.36 9.95
CA HIS A 169 -12.36 1.65 11.39
C HIS A 169 -12.92 3.02 11.77
N GLN A 170 -13.96 3.48 11.10
CA GLN A 170 -14.68 4.71 11.47
C GLN A 170 -13.79 5.97 11.54
N GLY A 171 -13.01 6.21 10.48
CA GLY A 171 -12.27 7.47 10.30
C GLY A 171 -10.75 7.34 10.30
N PHE A 172 -10.22 6.12 10.43
CA PHE A 172 -8.78 5.88 10.32
C PHE A 172 -8.44 4.54 9.64
N VAL A 173 -7.18 4.42 9.26
CA VAL A 173 -6.52 3.16 8.87
C VAL A 173 -5.28 2.93 9.72
N ASN A 174 -4.94 1.66 9.96
CA ASN A 174 -3.73 1.28 10.66
C ASN A 174 -2.54 1.27 9.69
N THR A 175 -1.49 2.03 10.02
CA THR A 175 -0.34 2.24 9.15
C THR A 175 0.96 2.04 9.92
N ALA A 176 1.88 1.31 9.31
CA ALA A 176 3.27 1.21 9.74
C ALA A 176 4.16 2.12 8.88
N PHE A 177 5.19 2.68 9.52
CA PHE A 177 6.10 3.69 8.98
C PHE A 177 7.54 3.16 8.86
N LEU A 178 8.37 3.79 8.03
CA LEU A 178 9.72 3.32 7.74
C LEU A 178 10.68 3.41 8.94
N ASP A 179 10.30 4.12 10.00
CA ASP A 179 10.98 4.08 11.30
C ASP A 179 10.57 2.86 12.16
N TRP A 180 9.76 1.96 11.60
CA TRP A 180 9.20 0.76 12.24
C TRP A 180 8.15 1.02 13.32
N SER A 181 7.70 2.27 13.46
CA SER A 181 6.52 2.58 14.26
C SER A 181 5.24 2.17 13.52
N ALA A 182 4.15 2.00 14.29
CA ALA A 182 2.82 1.81 13.74
C ALA A 182 1.81 2.64 14.54
N ARG A 183 0.85 3.25 13.84
CA ARG A 183 -0.24 4.02 14.46
C ARG A 183 -1.47 4.07 13.56
N SER A 184 -2.57 4.50 14.15
CA SER A 184 -3.74 4.92 13.41
C SER A 184 -3.44 6.23 12.67
N VAL A 185 -3.88 6.29 11.41
CA VAL A 185 -3.77 7.44 10.50
C VAL A 185 -5.17 7.83 10.09
N GLY A 186 -5.54 9.10 10.27
CA GLY A 186 -6.84 9.60 9.84
C GLY A 186 -7.03 9.42 8.33
N LEU A 187 -8.26 9.18 7.86
CA LEU A 187 -8.47 8.94 6.42
C LEU A 187 -7.97 10.11 5.55
N LYS A 188 -8.22 11.35 5.98
CA LYS A 188 -7.75 12.57 5.29
C LYS A 188 -6.27 12.88 5.57
N GLU A 189 -5.68 12.30 6.60
CA GLU A 189 -4.26 12.43 6.91
C GLU A 189 -3.38 11.71 5.88
N LEU A 190 -3.90 10.71 5.17
CA LEU A 190 -3.14 9.95 4.15
C LEU A 190 -2.52 10.85 3.06
N TRP A 191 -3.12 12.01 2.78
CA TRP A 191 -2.61 12.99 1.81
C TRP A 191 -1.50 13.90 2.37
N THR A 192 -1.26 13.90 3.68
CA THR A 192 -0.18 14.67 4.32
C THR A 192 1.08 13.82 4.56
N LEU A 193 1.00 12.50 4.31
CA LEU A 193 2.10 11.56 4.44
C LEU A 193 3.02 11.51 3.21
N LYS A 194 4.29 11.15 3.42
CA LYS A 194 5.34 11.22 2.41
C LYS A 194 5.54 9.90 1.64
N TRP A 195 4.58 9.52 0.80
CA TRP A 195 4.59 8.25 0.05
C TRP A 195 5.82 8.04 -0.84
N HIS A 196 6.29 9.09 -1.52
CA HIS A 196 7.55 9.11 -2.29
C HIS A 196 8.27 10.44 -2.05
N ARG A 197 9.54 10.55 -2.48
CA ARG A 197 10.42 11.71 -2.18
C ARG A 197 9.82 13.05 -2.63
N SER A 198 9.16 13.07 -3.77
CA SER A 198 8.47 14.26 -4.33
C SER A 198 6.98 14.35 -4.00
N PHE A 199 6.43 13.48 -3.15
CA PHE A 199 4.99 13.53 -2.82
C PHE A 199 4.66 14.89 -2.20
N ASN A 200 3.72 15.63 -2.80
CA ASN A 200 3.31 16.93 -2.30
C ASN A 200 2.33 16.76 -1.13
N THR A 201 2.85 16.91 0.09
CA THR A 201 2.07 16.82 1.33
C THR A 201 1.20 18.06 1.60
N MET A 202 1.29 19.06 0.72
CA MET A 202 0.40 20.24 0.65
C MET A 202 -0.41 20.20 -0.66
N GLY A 203 -0.72 18.99 -1.13
CA GLY A 203 -1.44 18.76 -2.38
C GLY A 203 -2.92 19.15 -2.32
N PRO A 204 -3.67 18.99 -3.43
CA PRO A 204 -5.04 19.50 -3.58
C PRO A 204 -6.07 18.89 -2.60
N TRP A 205 -5.74 17.76 -1.97
CA TRP A 205 -6.59 17.07 -0.99
C TRP A 205 -6.11 17.29 0.45
N THR A 206 -5.52 18.45 0.73
CA THR A 206 -5.14 18.89 2.08
C THR A 206 -5.63 20.31 2.34
N GLN A 207 -5.72 20.71 3.61
CA GLN A 207 -6.10 22.08 3.97
C GLN A 207 -5.15 23.11 3.35
N ALA A 208 -3.85 22.80 3.32
CA ALA A 208 -2.84 23.65 2.69
C ALA A 208 -3.01 23.77 1.16
N GLY A 209 -3.58 22.77 0.51
CA GLY A 209 -3.96 22.82 -0.91
C GLY A 209 -5.31 23.47 -1.18
N GLY A 210 -6.00 23.96 -0.15
CA GLY A 210 -7.28 24.66 -0.26
C GLY A 210 -8.51 23.75 -0.31
N VAL A 211 -8.38 22.46 0.06
CA VAL A 211 -9.56 21.58 0.16
C VAL A 211 -10.49 22.08 1.27
N VAL A 212 -11.78 22.16 0.96
CA VAL A 212 -12.84 22.49 1.93
C VAL A 212 -13.84 21.35 2.04
N GLY A 213 -14.67 21.39 3.10
CA GLY A 213 -15.66 20.35 3.41
C GLY A 213 -16.52 19.89 2.22
N SER A 214 -16.93 20.81 1.35
CA SER A 214 -17.76 20.50 0.18
C SER A 214 -17.01 19.80 -0.95
N ASN A 215 -15.68 19.88 -1.01
CA ASN A 215 -14.88 19.16 -2.01
C ASN A 215 -14.81 17.66 -1.72
N TRP A 216 -14.85 17.27 -0.45
CA TRP A 216 -14.86 15.88 -0.04
C TRP A 216 -16.18 15.17 -0.45
N PRO A 217 -16.14 13.90 -0.88
CA PRO A 217 -17.33 13.07 -0.98
C PRO A 217 -18.08 12.99 0.35
N GLU A 218 -19.40 12.89 0.32
CA GLU A 218 -20.25 13.00 1.51
C GLU A 218 -19.80 12.09 2.67
N TRP A 219 -19.45 10.85 2.35
CA TRP A 219 -19.12 9.81 3.34
C TRP A 219 -17.88 10.16 4.20
N ILE A 220 -16.91 10.89 3.65
CA ILE A 220 -15.66 11.23 4.34
C ILE A 220 -15.71 12.59 5.05
N ARG A 221 -16.72 13.43 4.75
CA ARG A 221 -16.82 14.82 5.26
C ARG A 221 -16.76 14.91 6.78
N ARG A 222 -17.40 13.99 7.48
CA ARG A 222 -17.53 13.96 8.94
C ARG A 222 -16.21 13.76 9.69
N PHE A 223 -15.14 13.32 9.01
CA PHE A 223 -13.86 13.05 9.65
C PHE A 223 -12.96 14.28 9.65
N THR A 224 -12.00 14.32 10.58
CA THR A 224 -11.04 15.41 10.77
C THR A 224 -10.29 15.75 9.49
N ASP A 225 -10.20 17.04 9.17
CA ASP A 225 -9.35 17.58 8.09
C ASP A 225 -7.89 17.75 8.56
N TYR A 226 -6.94 17.67 7.63
CA TYR A 226 -5.49 17.72 7.87
C TYR A 226 -4.76 18.60 6.84
#